data_AF-A0A961X0D6-F1
#
_entry.id   AF-A0A961X0D6-F1
#
_cell.length_a   1.000
_cell.length_b   1.000
_cell.length_c   1.000
_cell.angle_alpha   90.00
_cell.angle_beta   90.00
_cell.angle_gamma   90.00
#
_symmetry.space_group_name_H-M   'P 1'
#
loop_
_entity.id
_entity.type
_entity.pdbx_description
1 polymer ?
#
loop_
_entity_poly.entity_id
_entity_poly.type
_entity_poly.pdbx_seq_one_letter_code
_entity_poly.pdbx_strand_id
1 'polypeptide(L)' 'EILCICRSGARSAAAASALTAAGYTNAWNVAEGFEGDKDPDGHRGTIGGWKAAGLPWVQS' A
#
# COMPACT_ATOMS: atom_id res chain seq x y z
N GLU A 1 10.31 -10.13 -7.99
CA GLU A 1 9.83 -8.80 -7.60
C GLU A 1 9.10 -8.91 -6.28
N ILE A 2 9.25 -7.93 -5.38
CA ILE A 2 8.62 -7.89 -4.06
C ILE A 2 7.81 -6.60 -3.96
N LEU A 3 6.51 -6.71 -3.73
CA LEU A 3 5.64 -5.56 -3.46
C LEU A 3 5.24 -5.55 -2.00
N CYS A 4 5.65 -4.50 -1.30
CA CYS A 4 5.22 -4.22 0.07
C CYS A 4 3.91 -3.44 0.02
N ILE A 5 2.89 -3.95 0.69
CA ILE A 5 1.60 -3.26 0.86
C ILE A 5 1.24 -3.16 2.33
N CYS A 6 0.78 -1.98 2.74
CA CYS A 6 0.13 -1.77 4.03
C CYS A 6 -1.18 -1.01 3.81
N ARG A 7 -1.83 -0.53 4.88
CA ARG A 7 -3.12 0.16 4.77
C ARG A 7 -3.07 1.41 3.87
N SER A 8 -2.02 2.23 3.98
CA SER A 8 -1.94 3.56 3.34
C SER A 8 -0.52 3.92 2.88
N GLY A 9 0.29 2.94 2.48
CA GLY A 9 1.63 3.15 1.93
C GLY A 9 2.78 3.48 2.91
N ALA A 10 2.51 4.09 4.06
CA ALA A 10 3.57 4.60 4.94
C ALA A 10 4.50 3.51 5.52
N ARG A 11 3.92 2.46 6.12
CA ARG A 11 4.72 1.37 6.72
C ARG A 11 5.35 0.47 5.66
N SER A 12 4.68 0.30 4.52
CA SER A 12 5.21 -0.48 3.40
C SER A 12 6.36 0.23 2.69
N ALA A 13 6.42 1.57 2.69
CA ALA A 13 7.62 2.30 2.26
C ALA A 13 8.84 1.95 3.11
N ALA A 14 8.69 1.96 4.44
CA ALA A 14 9.77 1.56 5.34
C ALA A 14 10.20 0.09 5.12
N ALA A 15 9.25 -0.81 4.89
CA ALA A 15 9.55 -2.22 4.56
C ALA A 15 10.30 -2.37 3.23
N ALA A 16 9.87 -1.66 2.18
CA ALA A 16 10.57 -1.66 0.89
C ALA A 16 12.00 -1.12 1.03
N SER A 17 12.20 -0.01 1.76
CA SER A 17 13.54 0.52 2.04
C SER A 17 14.41 -0.47 2.82
N ALA A 18 13.86 -1.19 3.79
CA ALA A 18 14.59 -2.21 4.54
C ALA A 18 14.99 -3.40 3.66
N LEU A 19 14.12 -3.83 2.75
CA LEU A 19 14.46 -4.87 1.76
C LEU A 19 15.56 -4.39 0.81
N THR A 20 15.46 -3.17 0.30
CA THR A 20 16.51 -2.57 -0.53
C THR A 20 17.85 -2.55 0.23
N ALA A 21 17.85 -2.15 1.51
CA ALA A 21 19.05 -2.17 2.35
C ALA A 21 19.60 -3.58 2.60
N ALA A 22 18.74 -4.60 2.59
CA ALA A 22 19.13 -6.01 2.70
C ALA A 22 19.60 -6.64 1.36
N GLY A 23 19.70 -5.86 0.29
CA GLY A 23 20.22 -6.31 -1.01
C GLY A 23 19.16 -6.79 -1.99
N TYR A 24 17.87 -6.65 -1.68
CA TYR A 24 16.81 -6.93 -2.64
C TYR A 24 16.72 -5.81 -3.68
N THR A 25 17.02 -6.11 -4.94
CA THR A 25 17.07 -5.10 -6.02
C THR A 25 15.71 -4.76 -6.62
N ASN A 26 14.71 -5.61 -6.41
CA ASN A 26 13.36 -5.47 -6.97
C ASN A 26 12.32 -5.44 -5.84
N ALA A 27 12.41 -4.45 -4.96
CA ALA A 27 11.48 -4.23 -3.83
C ALA A 27 10.78 -2.88 -3.96
N TRP A 28 9.44 -2.89 -3.94
CA TRP A 28 8.61 -1.73 -4.23
C TRP A 28 7.55 -1.50 -3.16
N ASN A 29 7.18 -0.24 -2.98
CA ASN A 29 6.05 0.15 -2.14
C ASN A 29 4.80 0.36 -3.00
N VAL A 30 3.67 -0.22 -2.60
CA VAL A 30 2.36 0.17 -3.12
C VAL A 30 1.99 1.51 -2.47
N ALA A 31 2.18 2.62 -3.21
CA ALA A 31 2.21 3.98 -2.68
C ALA A 31 0.96 4.37 -1.87
N GLU A 32 -0.23 4.04 -2.33
CA GLU A 32 -1.49 4.35 -1.63
C GLU A 32 -1.94 3.22 -0.68
N GLY A 33 -1.20 2.10 -0.65
CA GLY A 33 -1.58 0.93 0.13
C GLY A 33 -2.90 0.30 -0.30
N PHE A 34 -3.52 -0.45 0.61
CA PHE A 34 -4.75 -1.17 0.36
C PHE A 34 -6.00 -0.28 0.43
N GLU A 35 -6.08 0.59 1.44
CA GLU A 35 -7.27 1.40 1.71
C GLU A 35 -7.07 2.89 1.41
N GLY A 36 -5.87 3.35 1.02
CA GLY A 36 -5.64 4.76 0.76
C GLY A 36 -5.69 5.63 2.02
N ASP A 37 -5.66 6.94 1.80
CA ASP A 37 -5.86 7.94 2.84
C ASP A 37 -7.31 8.06 3.29
N LYS A 38 -7.53 8.85 4.35
CA LYS A 38 -8.88 9.18 4.79
C LYS A 38 -9.45 10.28 3.89
N ASP A 39 -10.71 10.15 3.51
CA ASP A 39 -11.48 11.22 2.90
C ASP A 39 -11.86 12.31 3.93
N PRO A 40 -12.51 13.41 3.51
CA PRO A 40 -12.93 14.48 4.41
C PRO A 40 -13.85 14.03 5.55
N ASP A 41 -14.60 12.95 5.38
CA ASP A 41 -15.50 12.36 6.39
C ASP A 41 -14.76 11.35 7.31
N GLY A 42 -13.48 11.09 7.03
CA GLY A 42 -12.63 10.21 7.82
C GLY A 42 -12.67 8.73 7.41
N HIS A 43 -13.36 8.39 6.32
CA HIS A 43 -13.44 7.02 5.79
C HIS A 43 -12.26 6.69 4.87
N ARG A 44 -11.94 5.40 4.75
CA ARG A 44 -10.90 4.90 3.84
C ARG A 44 -11.50 4.02 2.75
N GLY A 45 -10.75 3.83 1.67
CA GLY A 45 -11.15 3.05 0.51
C GLY A 45 -12.06 3.81 -0.46
N THR A 46 -12.12 5.13 -0.33
CA THR A 46 -12.99 6.02 -1.11
C THR A 46 -12.21 6.89 -2.09
N ILE A 47 -11.04 7.42 -1.69
CA ILE A 47 -10.28 8.40 -2.49
C ILE A 47 -8.95 7.89 -3.05
N GLY A 48 -8.51 6.69 -2.68
CA GLY A 48 -7.26 6.10 -3.16
C GLY A 48 -7.00 4.70 -2.61
N GLY A 49 -5.91 4.08 -3.07
CA GLY A 49 -5.53 2.73 -2.66
C GLY A 49 -6.18 1.61 -3.46
N TRP A 50 -5.71 0.40 -3.24
CA TRP A 50 -6.10 -0.81 -3.98
C TRP A 50 -7.62 -0.99 -4.08
N LYS A 51 -8.36 -0.81 -2.97
CA LYS A 51 -9.82 -0.92 -2.96
C LYS A 51 -10.49 0.13 -3.84
N ALA A 52 -10.09 1.40 -3.71
CA ALA A 52 -10.71 2.51 -4.46
C ALA A 52 -10.40 2.43 -5.96
N ALA A 53 -9.25 1.87 -6.32
CA ALA A 53 -8.87 1.59 -7.71
C ALA A 53 -9.63 0.41 -8.35
N GLY A 54 -10.53 -0.25 -7.62
CA GLY A 54 -11.32 -1.38 -8.14
C GLY A 54 -10.50 -2.64 -8.44
N LEU A 55 -9.30 -2.75 -7.86
CA LEU A 55 -8.45 -3.93 -8.05
C LEU A 55 -9.01 -5.13 -7.30
N PRO A 56 -8.75 -6.38 -7.73
CA PRO A 56 -9.33 -7.57 -7.11
C PRO A 56 -9.00 -7.70 -5.61
N TRP A 57 -10.02 -7.89 -4.78
CA TRP A 57 -9.91 -8.21 -3.36
C TRP A 57 -11.19 -8.87 -2.84
N VAL A 58 -11.13 -9.49 -1.66
CA VAL A 58 -12.29 -10.09 -0.97
C VAL A 58 -12.10 -9.96 0.54
N GLN A 59 -13.20 -9.91 1.29
CA GLN A 59 -13.24 -9.99 2.75
C GLN A 59 -14.18 -11.12 3.15
N SER A 60 -13.71 -12.03 4.02
CA SER A 60 -14.46 -13.17 4.57
C SER A 60 -14.70 -13.00 6.06
#